data_AF-A0A954BLR0-F1
#
_entry.id   AF-A0A954BLR0-F1
#
_cell.length_a   1.000
_cell.length_b   1.000
_cell.length_c   1.000
_cell.angle_alpha   90.00
_cell.angle_beta   90.00
_cell.angle_gamma   90.00
#
_symmetry.space_group_name_H-M   'P 1'
#
loop_
_entity.id
_entity.type
_entity.pdbx_description
1 polymer ?
#
loop_
_entity_poly.entity_id
_entity_poly.type
_entity_poly.pdbx_seq_one_letter_code
_entity_poly.pdbx_strand_id
1 'polypeptide(L)'
;VDLNEPQIIPDAGPAPEQKAIPVASHDHLVAMRAQIAKIDMAPDTSFLTPEEVQVVDLLNQAANLMSEIYKHQVNAGTDELRAEIAATSSPDKDLLLNLYDLYYGPWDMLDHDKPFYGSEDRPAGAAFYPADMSKEEFEGWIAAHPEDKEAFISGYTVIERTDDGGLKAVPYHEAYAEWLVPAAGLLRQAAAITTNESLKTFLTLRADAFLSDDYFESEMAWMDLDGPIEVAIGPYEVYTDGLYGYKTAFEAFVTIKDPAESAALDKYKGMLRDMEGNLPVPDSYKNFKRGFESPIAVVNQVHGGGDNVPGVQTIAFNLPNDERVREAKGAKKVLLNNVMGAKFERILQPMAEHVLVDDQAPMLMQKYMGAETLFHELSHSLGPGTITKNGEETTVNAELKELYSSIEEGKADVMGAWNILYMMQRNELPAAEKENFLATYFTGIFRAIRFGTGEAHGKGAAIQYSWYKEQGAFTVDKATGKYRVDFAKLEEAIRSLTAKFVTIEGDGDYDTAKA
;
A
#
# COMPACT_ATOMS: atom_id res chain seq x y z
N VAL A 1 34.85 40.98 64.35
CA VAL A 1 34.09 41.26 63.12
C VAL A 1 35.09 41.75 62.10
N ASP A 2 35.48 40.89 61.18
CA ASP A 2 35.67 41.30 59.79
C ASP A 2 35.42 40.06 58.93
N LEU A 3 34.13 39.81 58.73
CA LEU A 3 33.59 38.86 57.77
C LEU A 3 33.10 39.72 56.61
N ASN A 4 33.96 40.06 55.65
CA ASN A 4 33.57 40.80 54.45
C ASN A 4 34.66 40.74 53.35
N GLU A 5 35.09 39.54 52.95
CA GLU A 5 35.65 39.36 51.61
C GLU A 5 34.57 38.78 50.69
N PRO A 6 34.11 39.53 49.67
CA PRO A 6 33.19 38.99 48.68
C PRO A 6 33.91 37.96 47.81
N GLN A 7 33.48 36.70 47.88
CA GLN A 7 33.85 35.68 46.90
C GLN A 7 33.33 36.10 45.53
N ILE A 8 34.25 36.30 44.58
CA ILE A 8 33.94 36.46 43.17
C ILE A 8 33.47 35.09 42.66
N ILE A 9 32.15 34.95 42.49
CA ILE A 9 31.55 33.83 41.76
C ILE A 9 31.96 34.01 40.29
N PRO A 10 32.56 33.00 39.63
CA PRO A 10 32.84 33.09 38.20
C PRO A 10 31.51 33.23 37.47
N ASP A 11 31.42 34.25 36.62
CA ASP A 11 30.28 34.47 35.73
C ASP A 11 30.03 33.18 34.95
N ALA A 12 28.86 32.57 35.16
CA ALA A 12 28.43 31.44 34.36
C ALA A 12 28.27 31.97 32.94
N GLY A 13 29.21 31.60 32.05
CA GLY A 13 29.15 31.99 30.65
C GLY A 13 27.76 31.73 30.07
N PRO A 14 27.33 32.51 29.08
CA PRO A 14 25.99 32.37 28.50
C PRO A 14 25.76 30.90 28.14
N ALA A 15 24.62 30.37 28.58
CA ALA A 15 24.18 29.04 28.18
C ALA A 15 24.33 28.92 26.66
N PRO A 16 24.86 27.80 26.14
CA PRO A 16 25.02 27.64 24.69
C PRO A 16 23.68 27.94 24.03
N GLU A 17 23.67 28.90 23.10
CA GLU A 17 22.49 29.19 22.29
C GLU A 17 22.05 27.88 21.66
N GLN A 18 20.92 27.33 22.12
CA GLN A 18 20.23 26.24 21.45
C GLN A 18 19.94 26.76 20.04
N LYS A 19 20.64 26.22 19.04
CA LYS A 19 20.32 26.48 17.65
C LYS A 19 18.83 26.18 17.46
N ALA A 20 18.09 27.16 16.97
CA ALA A 20 16.68 26.98 16.68
C ALA A 20 16.52 25.81 15.70
N ILE A 21 15.69 24.84 16.07
CA ILE A 21 15.37 23.71 15.21
C ILE A 21 14.66 24.25 13.97
N PRO A 22 15.10 23.90 12.75
CA PRO A 22 14.42 24.32 11.53
C PRO A 22 12.96 23.84 11.51
N VAL A 23 12.04 24.71 11.10
CA VAL A 23 10.62 24.39 10.94
C VAL A 23 10.16 24.98 9.61
N ALA A 24 9.34 24.25 8.86
CA ALA A 24 8.71 24.78 7.66
C ALA A 24 7.82 26.00 7.98
N SER A 25 7.57 26.85 6.97
CA SER A 25 6.71 28.01 7.16
C SER A 25 5.27 27.61 7.50
N HIS A 26 4.57 28.45 8.27
CA HIS A 26 3.15 28.27 8.59
C HIS A 26 2.30 27.95 7.35
N ASP A 27 2.45 28.74 6.28
CA ASP A 27 1.69 28.57 5.05
C ASP A 27 1.96 27.19 4.40
N HIS A 28 3.19 26.69 4.49
CA HIS A 28 3.53 25.36 3.98
C HIS A 28 2.90 24.26 4.84
N LEU A 29 2.97 24.37 6.17
CA LEU A 29 2.34 23.40 7.08
C LEU A 29 0.81 23.33 6.89
N VAL A 30 0.17 24.49 6.70
CA VAL A 30 -1.28 24.57 6.44
C VAL A 30 -1.62 23.93 5.09
N ALA A 31 -0.84 24.22 4.05
CA ALA A 31 -1.04 23.63 2.73
C ALA A 31 -0.85 22.11 2.75
N MET A 32 0.21 21.64 3.41
CA MET A 32 0.50 20.21 3.61
C MET A 32 -0.66 19.51 4.29
N ARG A 33 -1.12 20.05 5.43
CA ARG A 33 -2.25 19.46 6.16
C ARG A 33 -3.53 19.42 5.33
N ALA A 34 -3.76 20.40 4.47
CA ALA A 34 -4.95 20.46 3.62
C ALA A 34 -4.98 19.38 2.51
N GLN A 35 -3.85 18.74 2.19
CA GLN A 35 -3.80 17.68 1.17
C GLN A 35 -4.50 16.39 1.62
N ILE A 36 -4.60 16.12 2.93
CA ILE A 36 -5.22 14.92 3.48
C ILE A 36 -6.55 15.27 4.17
N ALA A 37 -7.65 15.02 3.46
CA ALA A 37 -8.99 15.25 3.98
C ALA A 37 -9.33 14.29 5.12
N LYS A 38 -9.84 14.82 6.25
CA LYS A 38 -10.40 14.00 7.32
C LYS A 38 -11.80 13.54 6.93
N ILE A 39 -12.03 12.23 6.99
CA ILE A 39 -13.30 11.59 6.67
C ILE A 39 -13.72 10.71 7.84
N ASP A 40 -14.92 10.93 8.35
CA ASP A 40 -15.50 10.05 9.36
C ASP A 40 -16.06 8.81 8.65
N MET A 41 -15.40 7.68 8.83
CA MET A 41 -15.83 6.40 8.26
C MET A 41 -16.91 5.77 9.15
N ALA A 42 -18.07 5.45 8.56
CA ALA A 42 -19.20 4.83 9.26
C ALA A 42 -19.67 3.57 8.52
N PRO A 43 -18.86 2.49 8.51
CA PRO A 43 -19.27 1.23 7.88
C PRO A 43 -20.50 0.65 8.59
N ASP A 44 -21.40 0.01 7.84
CA ASP A 44 -22.54 -0.69 8.44
C ASP A 44 -22.04 -1.94 9.17
N THR A 45 -22.21 -1.96 10.48
CA THR A 45 -21.90 -3.09 11.36
C THR A 45 -23.14 -3.62 12.07
N SER A 46 -24.35 -3.18 11.67
CA SER A 46 -25.61 -3.49 12.37
C SER A 46 -25.99 -4.97 12.32
N PHE A 47 -25.41 -5.73 11.39
CA PHE A 47 -25.61 -7.16 11.24
C PHE A 47 -24.66 -8.00 12.09
N LEU A 48 -23.63 -7.40 12.70
CA LEU A 48 -22.72 -8.12 13.60
C LEU A 48 -23.46 -8.51 14.89
N THR A 49 -23.19 -9.71 15.35
CA THR A 49 -23.64 -10.18 16.67
C THR A 49 -22.93 -9.42 17.79
N PRO A 50 -23.49 -9.38 19.02
CA PRO A 50 -22.80 -8.77 20.16
C PRO A 50 -21.42 -9.38 20.45
N GLU A 51 -21.23 -10.66 20.11
CA GLU A 51 -19.96 -11.37 20.20
C GLU A 51 -18.94 -10.84 19.19
N GLU A 52 -19.34 -10.72 17.92
CA GLU A 52 -18.48 -10.19 16.84
C GLU A 52 -18.07 -8.74 17.09
N VAL A 53 -18.98 -7.92 17.65
CA VAL A 53 -18.64 -6.55 18.07
C VAL A 53 -17.53 -6.54 19.13
N GLN A 54 -17.61 -7.41 20.14
CA GLN A 54 -16.55 -7.52 21.15
C GLN A 54 -15.22 -7.99 20.56
N VAL A 55 -15.27 -8.91 19.60
CA VAL A 55 -14.08 -9.36 18.86
C VAL A 55 -13.45 -8.20 18.09
N VAL A 56 -14.24 -7.44 17.33
CA VAL A 56 -13.76 -6.26 16.58
C VAL A 56 -13.14 -5.22 17.51
N ASP A 57 -13.74 -4.95 18.67
CA ASP A 57 -13.18 -4.00 19.64
C ASP A 57 -11.79 -4.44 20.16
N LEU A 58 -11.55 -5.74 20.34
CA LEU A 58 -10.24 -6.27 20.71
C LEU A 58 -9.24 -6.20 19.55
N LEU A 59 -9.70 -6.45 18.31
CA LEU A 59 -8.86 -6.30 17.11
C LEU A 59 -8.44 -4.84 16.88
N ASN A 60 -9.34 -3.88 17.13
CA ASN A 60 -9.02 -2.45 17.07
C ASN A 60 -7.93 -2.07 18.09
N GLN A 61 -7.99 -2.62 19.30
CA GLN A 61 -6.96 -2.44 20.31
C GLN A 61 -5.62 -3.06 19.89
N ALA A 62 -5.62 -4.25 19.31
CA ALA A 62 -4.41 -4.89 18.80
C ALA A 62 -3.80 -4.12 17.61
N ALA A 63 -4.65 -3.60 16.71
CA ALA A 63 -4.23 -2.76 15.60
C ALA A 63 -3.54 -1.46 16.05
N ASN A 64 -4.00 -0.83 17.14
CA ASN A 64 -3.31 0.32 17.71
C ASN A 64 -1.88 0.00 18.16
N LEU A 65 -1.64 -1.22 18.65
CA LEU A 65 -0.28 -1.65 19.01
C LEU A 65 0.62 -1.81 17.77
N MET A 66 0.05 -2.18 16.62
CA MET A 66 0.81 -2.20 15.35
C MET A 66 1.24 -0.78 14.95
N SER A 67 0.41 0.24 15.22
CA SER A 67 0.80 1.64 15.02
C SER A 67 1.97 2.06 15.91
N GLU A 68 2.03 1.59 17.17
CA GLU A 68 3.17 1.90 18.03
C GLU A 68 4.46 1.23 17.54
N ILE A 69 4.39 -0.03 17.10
CA ILE A 69 5.54 -0.71 16.48
C ILE A 69 5.98 0.03 15.22
N TYR A 70 5.04 0.34 14.33
CA TYR A 70 5.38 0.94 13.04
C TYR A 70 6.02 2.33 13.18
N LYS A 71 5.58 3.18 14.13
CA LYS A 71 6.27 4.45 14.42
C LYS A 71 7.74 4.21 14.76
N HIS A 72 8.02 3.17 15.55
CA HIS A 72 9.39 2.78 15.91
C HIS A 72 10.15 2.10 14.76
N GLN A 73 9.45 1.49 13.79
CA GLN A 73 10.04 1.01 12.53
C GLN A 73 10.40 2.15 11.58
N VAL A 74 9.60 3.24 11.57
CA VAL A 74 9.89 4.44 10.78
C VAL A 74 11.06 5.23 11.37
N ASN A 75 11.07 5.42 12.69
CA ASN A 75 12.11 6.16 13.38
C ASN A 75 12.30 5.65 14.81
N ALA A 76 13.51 5.19 15.13
CA ALA A 76 13.86 4.71 16.46
C ALA A 76 13.70 5.78 17.55
N GLY A 77 13.86 7.07 17.21
CA GLY A 77 13.70 8.20 18.12
C GLY A 77 12.33 8.88 18.04
N THR A 78 11.28 8.14 17.64
CA THR A 78 9.94 8.71 17.42
C THR A 78 9.37 9.37 18.68
N ASP A 79 9.55 8.76 19.85
CA ASP A 79 8.98 9.27 21.10
C ASP A 79 9.69 10.54 21.57
N GLU A 80 11.03 10.56 21.50
CA GLU A 80 11.83 11.74 21.83
C GLU A 80 11.50 12.90 20.89
N LEU A 81 11.41 12.63 19.58
CA LEU A 81 11.14 13.66 18.59
C LEU A 81 9.73 14.23 18.74
N ARG A 82 8.72 13.39 18.97
CA ARG A 82 7.36 13.86 19.23
C ARG A 82 7.29 14.67 20.53
N ALA A 83 8.00 14.27 21.57
CA ALA A 83 8.09 15.01 22.83
C ALA A 83 8.82 16.36 22.65
N GLU A 84 9.86 16.42 21.82
CA GLU A 84 10.56 17.64 21.45
C GLU A 84 9.63 18.63 20.75
N ILE A 85 8.84 18.16 19.76
CA ILE A 85 7.82 18.98 19.11
C ILE A 85 6.78 19.44 20.14
N ALA A 86 6.33 18.60 21.07
CA ALA A 86 5.37 19.00 22.10
C ALA A 86 5.93 20.06 23.08
N ALA A 87 7.24 20.07 23.28
CA ALA A 87 7.94 21.03 24.15
C ALA A 87 8.34 22.34 23.44
N THR A 88 8.17 22.44 22.12
CA THR A 88 8.55 23.64 21.35
C THR A 88 7.74 24.88 21.75
N SER A 89 8.35 26.05 21.57
CA SER A 89 7.69 27.35 21.67
C SER A 89 7.13 27.85 20.32
N SER A 90 7.16 27.02 19.27
CA SER A 90 6.59 27.37 17.96
C SER A 90 5.10 27.73 18.08
N PRO A 91 4.64 28.81 17.41
CA PRO A 91 3.21 29.10 17.32
C PRO A 91 2.43 28.00 16.58
N ASP A 92 3.11 27.19 15.77
CA ASP A 92 2.54 26.12 14.96
C ASP A 92 2.59 24.74 15.64
N LYS A 93 2.90 24.68 16.93
CA LYS A 93 3.05 23.42 17.69
C LYS A 93 1.92 22.41 17.45
N ASP A 94 0.67 22.85 17.54
CA ASP A 94 -0.48 21.94 17.41
C ASP A 94 -0.61 21.39 15.98
N LEU A 95 -0.25 22.20 14.97
CA LEU A 95 -0.22 21.79 13.57
C LEU A 95 0.95 20.83 13.30
N LEU A 96 2.12 21.08 13.89
CA LEU A 96 3.28 20.20 13.82
C LEU A 96 3.00 18.83 14.44
N LEU A 97 2.41 18.80 15.63
CA LEU A 97 2.00 17.54 16.28
C LEU A 97 0.96 16.81 15.43
N ASN A 98 0.01 17.53 14.84
CA ASN A 98 -0.99 16.91 14.00
C ASN A 98 -0.41 16.31 12.71
N LEU A 99 0.54 16.99 12.06
CA LEU A 99 1.25 16.48 10.89
C LEU A 99 2.16 15.31 11.27
N TYR A 100 2.85 15.39 12.40
CA TYR A 100 3.65 14.29 12.93
C TYR A 100 2.81 13.04 13.15
N ASP A 101 1.65 13.18 13.80
CA ASP A 101 0.73 12.08 14.04
C ASP A 101 0.08 11.53 12.75
N LEU A 102 -0.01 12.35 11.71
CA LEU A 102 -0.58 11.98 10.41
C LEU A 102 0.41 11.20 9.52
N TYR A 103 1.71 11.49 9.65
CA TYR A 103 2.77 10.84 8.86
C TYR A 103 3.61 9.86 9.67
N TYR A 104 3.40 9.78 10.98
CA TYR A 104 4.25 9.04 11.92
C TYR A 104 5.73 9.46 11.84
N GLY A 105 5.96 10.75 11.63
CA GLY A 105 7.29 11.33 11.52
C GLY A 105 7.26 12.78 11.03
N PRO A 106 8.41 13.47 11.03
CA PRO A 106 8.53 14.87 10.62
C PRO A 106 8.65 15.07 9.09
N TRP A 107 8.28 14.07 8.28
CA TRP A 107 8.52 14.05 6.83
C TRP A 107 7.22 14.07 6.05
N ASP A 108 7.14 14.93 5.02
CA ASP A 108 5.98 15.00 4.13
C ASP A 108 6.01 13.88 3.09
N MET A 109 5.26 12.81 3.35
CA MET A 109 5.16 11.66 2.43
C MET A 109 4.55 12.02 1.06
N LEU A 110 3.92 13.20 0.91
CA LEU A 110 3.39 13.67 -0.37
C LEU A 110 4.38 14.57 -1.14
N ASP A 111 5.50 14.95 -0.53
CA ASP A 111 6.57 15.73 -1.16
C ASP A 111 7.95 15.09 -0.91
N HIS A 112 8.06 13.81 -1.27
CA HIS A 112 9.31 13.04 -1.28
C HIS A 112 10.02 13.02 0.09
N ASP A 113 9.25 12.84 1.18
CA ASP A 113 9.72 12.77 2.55
C ASP A 113 10.53 14.00 3.01
N LYS A 114 10.27 15.19 2.44
CA LYS A 114 10.94 16.42 2.90
C LYS A 114 10.61 16.70 4.36
N PRO A 115 11.61 17.03 5.19
CA PRO A 115 11.37 17.35 6.59
C PRO A 115 10.62 18.67 6.74
N PHE A 116 9.52 18.67 7.48
CA PHE A 116 8.81 19.88 7.91
C PHE A 116 9.21 20.35 9.32
N TYR A 117 9.93 19.50 10.06
CA TYR A 117 10.52 19.78 11.35
C TYR A 117 11.92 19.14 11.44
N GLY A 118 12.92 19.91 11.86
CA GLY A 118 14.32 19.50 11.78
C GLY A 118 14.90 19.65 10.37
N SER A 119 16.08 19.08 10.16
CA SER A 119 16.81 19.11 8.89
C SER A 119 17.22 17.72 8.37
N GLU A 120 16.95 16.68 9.14
CA GLU A 120 17.36 15.33 8.80
C GLU A 120 16.39 14.72 7.78
N ASP A 121 16.95 14.18 6.71
CA ASP A 121 16.18 13.39 5.73
C ASP A 121 15.67 12.11 6.39
N ARG A 122 14.57 11.56 5.86
CA ARG A 122 14.08 10.25 6.31
C ARG A 122 15.15 9.19 6.04
N PRO A 123 15.60 8.42 7.06
CA PRO A 123 16.61 7.39 6.84
C PRO A 123 16.12 6.35 5.84
N ALA A 124 16.93 6.03 4.83
CA ALA A 124 16.56 5.07 3.79
C ALA A 124 16.29 3.67 4.35
N GLY A 125 17.04 3.25 5.39
CA GLY A 125 16.80 1.99 6.11
C GLY A 125 15.76 2.10 7.22
N ALA A 126 15.08 3.24 7.33
CA ALA A 126 14.21 3.59 8.46
C ALA A 126 14.91 3.26 9.80
N ALA A 127 14.21 2.62 10.73
CA ALA A 127 14.78 2.13 11.99
C ALA A 127 15.06 0.61 11.98
N PHE A 128 15.08 -0.03 10.81
CA PHE A 128 15.40 -1.45 10.72
C PHE A 128 16.91 -1.74 10.79
N TYR A 129 17.73 -0.71 10.57
CA TYR A 129 19.19 -0.77 10.59
C TYR A 129 19.75 0.39 11.42
N PRO A 130 20.99 0.31 11.93
CA PRO A 130 21.61 1.44 12.61
C PRO A 130 21.73 2.64 11.67
N ALA A 131 21.40 3.85 12.16
CA ALA A 131 21.33 5.05 11.34
C ALA A 131 22.68 5.45 10.69
N ASP A 132 23.80 5.00 11.25
CA ASP A 132 25.16 5.22 10.77
C ASP A 132 25.74 4.01 10.00
N MET A 133 24.93 2.97 9.75
CA MET A 133 25.37 1.77 9.03
C MET A 133 25.41 2.03 7.52
N SER A 134 26.55 1.71 6.90
CA SER A 134 26.69 1.72 5.43
C SER A 134 26.29 0.39 4.79
N LYS A 135 26.01 0.39 3.48
CA LYS A 135 25.77 -0.86 2.75
C LYS A 135 27.00 -1.75 2.75
N GLU A 136 28.18 -1.14 2.58
CA GLU A 136 29.46 -1.85 2.57
C GLU A 136 29.75 -2.52 3.91
N GLU A 137 29.36 -1.91 5.03
CA GLU A 137 29.47 -2.50 6.36
C GLU A 137 28.58 -3.74 6.50
N PHE A 138 27.30 -3.63 6.11
CA PHE A 138 26.34 -4.75 6.14
C PHE A 138 26.77 -5.91 5.25
N GLU A 139 27.13 -5.63 3.99
CA GLU A 139 27.59 -6.63 3.03
C GLU A 139 28.92 -7.26 3.46
N GLY A 140 29.83 -6.44 4.00
CA GLY A 140 31.10 -6.89 4.56
C GLY A 140 30.92 -7.82 5.75
N TRP A 141 29.94 -7.55 6.63
CA TRP A 141 29.60 -8.42 7.76
C TRP A 141 29.14 -9.79 7.27
N ILE A 142 28.17 -9.84 6.36
CA ILE A 142 27.63 -11.10 5.81
C ILE A 142 28.71 -11.90 5.07
N ALA A 143 29.64 -11.23 4.38
CA ALA A 143 30.75 -11.91 3.72
C ALA A 143 31.74 -12.53 4.72
N ALA A 144 31.96 -11.89 5.87
CA ALA A 144 32.83 -12.37 6.93
C ALA A 144 32.16 -13.44 7.82
N HIS A 145 30.84 -13.38 7.97
CA HIS A 145 30.01 -14.28 8.80
C HIS A 145 28.85 -14.86 7.96
N PRO A 146 29.11 -15.80 7.03
CA PRO A 146 28.08 -16.36 6.16
C PRO A 146 26.91 -17.03 6.90
N GLU A 147 27.14 -17.48 8.14
CA GLU A 147 26.13 -18.03 9.05
C GLU A 147 25.05 -17.02 9.45
N ASP A 148 25.38 -15.73 9.48
CA ASP A 148 24.44 -14.67 9.88
C ASP A 148 23.53 -14.24 8.72
N LYS A 149 23.89 -14.62 7.49
CA LYS A 149 23.24 -14.13 6.26
C LYS A 149 21.72 -14.27 6.30
N GLU A 150 21.22 -15.45 6.68
CA GLU A 150 19.79 -15.73 6.70
C GLU A 150 19.05 -14.83 7.69
N ALA A 151 19.58 -14.68 8.91
CA ALA A 151 19.01 -13.81 9.92
C ALA A 151 19.10 -12.33 9.51
N PHE A 152 20.18 -11.92 8.85
CA PHE A 152 20.38 -10.52 8.44
C PHE A 152 19.46 -10.10 7.30
N ILE A 153 19.17 -10.98 6.34
CA ILE A 153 18.25 -10.69 5.22
C ILE A 153 16.80 -11.05 5.52
N SER A 154 16.53 -11.71 6.65
CA SER A 154 15.17 -12.03 7.08
C SER A 154 14.33 -10.77 7.16
N GLY A 155 13.06 -10.88 6.74
CA GLY A 155 12.10 -9.81 6.87
C GLY A 155 11.61 -9.57 8.29
N TYR A 156 11.97 -10.45 9.24
CA TYR A 156 11.49 -10.44 10.63
C TYR A 156 12.62 -10.18 11.63
N THR A 157 13.65 -9.44 11.23
CA THR A 157 14.75 -9.03 12.12
C THR A 157 15.11 -7.57 11.92
N VAL A 158 15.44 -6.87 13.01
CA VAL A 158 16.16 -5.58 12.94
C VAL A 158 17.66 -5.82 13.07
N ILE A 159 18.46 -4.96 12.48
CA ILE A 159 19.92 -4.98 12.64
C ILE A 159 20.30 -3.94 13.68
N GLU A 160 21.04 -4.37 14.69
CA GLU A 160 21.53 -3.51 15.77
C GLU A 160 23.05 -3.57 15.85
N ARG A 161 23.64 -2.52 16.43
CA ARG A 161 25.05 -2.54 16.82
C ARG A 161 25.24 -3.37 18.09
N THR A 162 26.32 -4.12 18.15
CA THR A 162 26.81 -4.74 19.38
C THR A 162 27.73 -3.78 20.14
N ASP A 163 27.95 -4.03 21.44
CA ASP A 163 28.79 -3.17 22.30
C ASP A 163 30.25 -3.03 21.81
N ASP A 164 30.75 -4.02 21.06
CA ASP A 164 32.08 -4.03 20.44
C ASP A 164 32.11 -3.42 19.03
N GLY A 165 31.00 -2.84 18.57
CA GLY A 165 30.89 -2.17 17.28
C GLY A 165 30.59 -3.08 16.09
N GLY A 166 30.29 -4.35 16.33
CA GLY A 166 29.78 -5.28 15.32
C GLY A 166 28.28 -5.11 15.05
N LEU A 167 27.72 -6.03 14.26
CA LEU A 167 26.29 -6.08 13.93
C LEU A 167 25.66 -7.37 14.46
N LYS A 168 24.39 -7.31 14.84
CA LYS A 168 23.58 -8.49 15.15
C LYS A 168 22.18 -8.34 14.56
N ALA A 169 21.58 -9.45 14.18
CA ALA A 169 20.15 -9.50 13.84
C ALA A 169 19.34 -9.81 15.11
N VAL A 170 18.36 -8.97 15.45
CA VAL A 170 17.43 -9.17 16.56
C VAL A 170 16.06 -9.51 15.98
N PRO A 171 15.49 -10.68 16.33
CA PRO A 171 14.15 -11.08 15.89
C PRO A 171 13.07 -10.09 16.31
N TYR A 172 12.04 -9.90 15.48
CA TYR A 172 10.93 -8.98 15.74
C TYR A 172 10.19 -9.30 17.04
N HIS A 173 9.98 -10.58 17.37
CA HIS A 173 9.32 -10.96 18.62
C HIS A 173 10.10 -10.51 19.88
N GLU A 174 11.42 -10.31 19.76
CA GLU A 174 12.26 -9.73 20.81
C GLU A 174 12.28 -8.20 20.72
N ALA A 175 12.58 -7.65 19.54
CA ALA A 175 12.72 -6.21 19.31
C ALA A 175 11.44 -5.42 19.64
N TYR A 176 10.28 -6.02 19.38
CA TYR A 176 8.97 -5.38 19.58
C TYR A 176 8.12 -6.08 20.64
N ALA A 177 8.76 -6.83 21.56
CA ALA A 177 8.09 -7.58 22.60
C ALA A 177 7.12 -6.73 23.44
N GLU A 178 7.47 -5.47 23.70
CA GLU A 178 6.64 -4.50 24.44
C GLU A 178 5.22 -4.41 23.90
N TRP A 179 5.06 -4.46 22.57
CA TRP A 179 3.76 -4.35 21.90
C TRP A 179 3.23 -5.70 21.40
N LEU A 180 4.11 -6.61 20.98
CA LEU A 180 3.70 -7.92 20.46
C LEU A 180 3.12 -8.84 21.54
N VAL A 181 3.65 -8.81 22.76
CA VAL A 181 3.11 -9.60 23.89
C VAL A 181 1.68 -9.19 24.23
N PRO A 182 1.35 -7.89 24.46
CA PRO A 182 -0.04 -7.50 24.69
C PRO A 182 -0.93 -7.70 23.45
N ALA A 183 -0.43 -7.48 22.23
CA ALA A 183 -1.18 -7.76 21.00
C ALA A 183 -1.58 -9.24 20.90
N ALA A 184 -0.64 -10.16 21.11
CA ALA A 184 -0.92 -11.60 21.18
C ALA A 184 -1.95 -11.93 22.28
N GLY A 185 -1.88 -11.25 23.43
CA GLY A 185 -2.87 -11.37 24.50
C GLY A 185 -4.28 -10.94 24.08
N LEU A 186 -4.43 -9.87 23.31
CA LEU A 186 -5.70 -9.40 22.77
C LEU A 186 -6.26 -10.37 21.70
N LEU A 187 -5.40 -10.86 20.80
CA LEU A 187 -5.79 -11.86 19.79
C LEU A 187 -6.28 -13.17 20.44
N ARG A 188 -5.61 -13.65 21.49
CA ARG A 188 -6.06 -14.83 22.25
C ARG A 188 -7.39 -14.60 22.98
N GLN A 189 -7.61 -13.40 23.51
CA GLN A 189 -8.92 -13.04 24.09
C GLN A 189 -10.03 -13.04 23.05
N ALA A 190 -9.78 -12.44 21.88
CA ALA A 190 -10.71 -12.46 20.76
C ALA A 190 -11.00 -13.90 20.28
N ALA A 191 -9.97 -14.74 20.17
CA ALA A 191 -10.11 -16.17 19.84
C ALA A 191 -10.95 -16.95 20.86
N ALA A 192 -10.83 -16.63 22.15
CA ALA A 192 -11.62 -17.26 23.21
C ALA A 192 -13.10 -16.84 23.20
N ILE A 193 -13.41 -15.66 22.67
CA ILE A 193 -14.78 -15.13 22.56
C ILE A 193 -15.48 -15.67 21.31
N THR A 194 -14.79 -15.69 20.17
CA THR A 194 -15.42 -16.03 18.89
C THR A 194 -15.87 -17.49 18.80
N THR A 195 -17.08 -17.69 18.28
CA THR A 195 -17.66 -18.98 17.92
C THR A 195 -17.35 -19.37 16.47
N ASN A 196 -16.75 -18.47 15.69
CA ASN A 196 -16.27 -18.78 14.34
C ASN A 196 -14.93 -19.52 14.43
N GLU A 197 -14.92 -20.79 14.02
CA GLU A 197 -13.76 -21.66 14.15
C GLU A 197 -12.58 -21.24 13.25
N SER A 198 -12.84 -20.69 12.06
CA SER A 198 -11.77 -20.19 11.17
C SER A 198 -11.08 -18.97 11.77
N LEU A 199 -11.86 -18.02 12.29
CA LEU A 199 -11.35 -16.83 12.97
C LEU A 199 -10.60 -17.20 14.25
N LYS A 200 -11.16 -18.10 15.07
CA LYS A 200 -10.48 -18.62 16.27
C LYS A 200 -9.12 -19.23 15.97
N THR A 201 -9.04 -20.02 14.90
CA THR A 201 -7.81 -20.69 14.46
C THR A 201 -6.78 -19.64 14.03
N PHE A 202 -7.17 -18.72 13.15
CA PHE A 202 -6.30 -17.63 12.71
C PHE A 202 -5.78 -16.79 13.89
N LEU A 203 -6.67 -16.31 14.76
CA LEU A 203 -6.30 -15.43 15.86
C LEU A 203 -5.36 -16.12 16.87
N THR A 204 -5.59 -17.40 17.16
CA THR A 204 -4.69 -18.20 17.99
C THR A 204 -3.30 -18.32 17.36
N LEU A 205 -3.24 -18.74 16.08
CA LEU A 205 -1.97 -18.94 15.38
C LEU A 205 -1.22 -17.62 15.15
N ARG A 206 -1.92 -16.52 14.87
CA ARG A 206 -1.30 -15.20 14.71
C ARG A 206 -0.73 -14.68 16.03
N ALA A 207 -1.40 -14.95 17.15
CA ALA A 207 -0.87 -14.63 18.47
C ALA A 207 0.40 -15.44 18.80
N ASP A 208 0.49 -16.68 18.34
CA ASP A 208 1.69 -17.50 18.49
C ASP A 208 2.83 -17.01 17.57
N ALA A 209 2.50 -16.66 16.32
CA ALA A 209 3.44 -16.11 15.34
C ALA A 209 4.11 -14.80 15.82
N PHE A 210 3.37 -13.92 16.50
CA PHE A 210 3.92 -12.71 17.13
C PHE A 210 5.00 -13.00 18.17
N LEU A 211 5.09 -14.22 18.69
CA LEU A 211 6.05 -14.63 19.72
C LEU A 211 7.11 -15.60 19.19
N SER A 212 7.07 -15.95 17.89
CA SER A 212 8.00 -16.91 17.27
C SER A 212 8.65 -16.39 15.99
N ASP A 213 8.11 -15.32 15.39
CA ASP A 213 8.44 -14.82 14.05
C ASP A 213 8.20 -15.81 12.89
N ASP A 214 7.49 -16.93 13.15
CA ASP A 214 7.04 -17.84 12.10
C ASP A 214 5.55 -17.61 11.80
N TYR A 215 5.29 -16.90 10.70
CA TYR A 215 3.95 -16.50 10.29
C TYR A 215 3.25 -17.54 9.41
N PHE A 216 3.96 -18.54 8.88
CA PHE A 216 3.47 -19.42 7.81
C PHE A 216 2.11 -20.07 8.12
N GLU A 217 2.00 -20.76 9.26
CA GLU A 217 0.75 -21.44 9.65
C GLU A 217 -0.39 -20.45 9.89
N SER A 218 -0.09 -19.28 10.44
CA SER A 218 -1.09 -18.23 10.66
C SER A 218 -1.58 -17.62 9.35
N GLU A 219 -0.71 -17.47 8.35
CA GLU A 219 -1.10 -17.01 7.01
C GLU A 219 -1.95 -18.06 6.28
N MET A 220 -1.59 -19.34 6.41
CA MET A 220 -2.41 -20.43 5.88
C MET A 220 -3.82 -20.41 6.48
N ALA A 221 -3.95 -20.13 7.78
CA ALA A 221 -5.24 -19.96 8.45
C ALA A 221 -5.96 -18.66 8.05
N TRP A 222 -5.22 -17.57 7.83
CA TRP A 222 -5.78 -16.31 7.35
C TRP A 222 -6.46 -16.46 5.99
N MET A 223 -5.83 -17.21 5.08
CA MET A 223 -6.38 -17.54 3.76
C MET A 223 -7.71 -18.31 3.85
N ASP A 224 -7.97 -19.02 4.95
CA ASP A 224 -9.22 -19.77 5.21
C ASP A 224 -10.29 -18.97 5.96
N LEU A 225 -10.06 -17.70 6.29
CA LEU A 225 -11.03 -16.90 7.04
C LEU A 225 -12.39 -16.86 6.35
N ASP A 226 -13.39 -17.34 7.07
CA ASP A 226 -14.80 -17.31 6.71
C ASP A 226 -15.59 -16.45 7.71
N GLY A 227 -16.76 -15.98 7.30
CA GLY A 227 -17.61 -15.11 8.10
C GLY A 227 -17.35 -13.61 7.89
N PRO A 228 -18.01 -12.76 8.70
CA PRO A 228 -18.09 -11.32 8.42
C PRO A 228 -16.85 -10.53 8.80
N ILE A 229 -15.99 -11.03 9.69
CA ILE A 229 -14.77 -10.34 10.11
C ILE A 229 -13.61 -10.80 9.23
N GLU A 230 -13.04 -9.88 8.44
CA GLU A 230 -11.81 -10.10 7.66
C GLU A 230 -10.73 -9.21 8.25
N VAL A 231 -9.76 -9.82 8.92
CA VAL A 231 -8.69 -9.09 9.61
C VAL A 231 -7.34 -9.55 9.10
N ALA A 232 -6.50 -8.61 8.66
CA ALA A 232 -5.08 -8.82 8.44
C ALA A 232 -4.32 -8.01 9.49
N ILE A 233 -3.42 -8.65 10.25
CA ILE A 233 -2.66 -7.97 11.32
C ILE A 233 -1.30 -8.62 11.52
N GLY A 234 -0.22 -7.91 11.22
CA GLY A 234 1.14 -8.45 11.32
C GLY A 234 2.14 -7.71 10.44
N PRO A 235 3.36 -8.24 10.29
CA PRO A 235 4.39 -7.62 9.48
C PRO A 235 4.35 -8.15 8.03
N TYR A 236 4.10 -7.27 7.05
CA TYR A 236 3.82 -7.67 5.68
C TYR A 236 4.69 -6.97 4.63
N GLU A 237 4.53 -5.66 4.48
CA GLU A 237 5.09 -4.91 3.36
C GLU A 237 6.52 -4.46 3.63
N VAL A 238 7.34 -4.35 2.59
CA VAL A 238 8.77 -3.99 2.71
C VAL A 238 9.09 -2.57 2.23
N TYR A 239 8.08 -1.79 1.86
CA TYR A 239 8.26 -0.46 1.26
C TYR A 239 8.98 0.53 2.19
N THR A 240 8.84 0.36 3.51
CA THR A 240 9.52 1.20 4.51
C THR A 240 11.03 0.96 4.51
N ASP A 241 11.50 -0.23 4.11
CA ASP A 241 12.93 -0.51 3.91
C ASP A 241 13.36 -0.03 2.52
N GLY A 242 13.62 1.27 2.40
CA GLY A 242 14.18 1.89 1.20
C GLY A 242 15.67 1.58 0.97
N LEU A 243 16.33 0.82 1.86
CA LEU A 243 17.74 0.47 1.72
C LEU A 243 17.92 -0.81 0.91
N TYR A 244 17.22 -1.89 1.31
CA TYR A 244 17.29 -3.20 0.66
C TYR A 244 15.94 -3.79 0.27
N GLY A 245 14.83 -3.32 0.87
CA GLY A 245 13.51 -3.94 0.70
C GLY A 245 13.41 -5.35 1.30
N TYR A 246 14.18 -5.63 2.36
CA TYR A 246 14.13 -6.91 3.06
C TYR A 246 13.12 -6.89 4.21
N LYS A 247 13.05 -5.77 4.94
CA LYS A 247 12.42 -5.72 6.27
C LYS A 247 10.94 -5.42 6.17
N THR A 248 10.13 -6.25 6.83
CA THR A 248 8.68 -6.12 6.80
C THR A 248 8.21 -5.11 7.85
N ALA A 249 7.19 -4.33 7.52
CA ALA A 249 6.58 -3.34 8.40
C ALA A 249 5.26 -3.88 8.98
N PHE A 250 5.02 -3.60 10.26
CA PHE A 250 3.78 -3.99 10.94
C PHE A 250 2.61 -3.11 10.48
N GLU A 251 1.48 -3.76 10.21
CA GLU A 251 0.23 -3.11 9.86
C GLU A 251 -1.00 -3.92 10.29
N ALA A 252 -2.16 -3.27 10.23
CA ALA A 252 -3.44 -3.89 10.49
C ALA A 252 -4.55 -3.31 9.60
N PHE A 253 -5.39 -4.21 9.11
CA PHE A 253 -6.67 -3.93 8.48
C PHE A 253 -7.75 -4.67 9.27
N VAL A 254 -8.50 -3.96 10.11
CA VAL A 254 -9.69 -4.52 10.76
C VAL A 254 -10.87 -4.18 9.89
N THR A 255 -11.41 -5.18 9.20
CA THR A 255 -12.43 -4.97 8.17
C THR A 255 -13.60 -5.92 8.35
N ILE A 256 -14.74 -5.51 7.81
CA ILE A 256 -15.96 -6.31 7.79
C ILE A 256 -16.33 -6.58 6.34
N LYS A 257 -16.50 -7.87 5.99
CA LYS A 257 -16.94 -8.28 4.66
C LYS A 257 -18.34 -7.74 4.42
N ASP A 258 -18.54 -7.19 3.23
CA ASP A 258 -19.87 -7.00 2.68
C ASP A 258 -20.27 -8.29 1.96
N PRO A 259 -21.22 -9.09 2.48
CA PRO A 259 -21.55 -10.38 1.87
C PRO A 259 -22.22 -10.23 0.50
N ALA A 260 -22.98 -9.14 0.29
CA ALA A 260 -23.69 -8.91 -0.96
C ALA A 260 -22.71 -8.51 -2.07
N GLU A 261 -21.81 -7.57 -1.79
CA GLU A 261 -20.77 -7.14 -2.73
C GLU A 261 -19.75 -8.26 -2.97
N SER A 262 -19.30 -8.97 -1.92
CA SER A 262 -18.38 -10.09 -2.08
C SER A 262 -18.98 -11.18 -2.97
N ALA A 263 -20.25 -11.56 -2.76
CA ALA A 263 -20.93 -12.54 -3.61
C ALA A 263 -21.13 -12.04 -5.06
N ALA A 264 -21.40 -10.74 -5.23
CA ALA A 264 -21.56 -10.13 -6.56
C ALA A 264 -20.26 -10.15 -7.37
N LEU A 265 -19.10 -10.07 -6.70
CA LEU A 265 -17.79 -10.05 -7.34
C LEU A 265 -17.15 -11.45 -7.44
N ASP A 266 -17.51 -12.39 -6.57
CA ASP A 266 -17.03 -13.77 -6.59
C ASP A 266 -17.29 -14.49 -7.91
N LYS A 267 -18.38 -14.15 -8.61
CA LYS A 267 -18.70 -14.73 -9.92
C LYS A 267 -17.59 -14.51 -10.95
N TYR A 268 -16.82 -13.43 -10.84
CA TYR A 268 -15.77 -13.09 -11.80
C TYR A 268 -14.56 -14.00 -11.70
N LYS A 269 -14.30 -14.61 -10.53
CA LYS A 269 -13.27 -15.67 -10.39
C LYS A 269 -13.55 -16.83 -11.35
N GLY A 270 -14.82 -17.24 -11.44
CA GLY A 270 -15.28 -18.29 -12.37
C GLY A 270 -15.18 -17.90 -13.85
N MET A 271 -14.93 -16.62 -14.16
CA MET A 271 -14.85 -16.08 -15.51
C MET A 271 -13.41 -15.76 -15.96
N LEU A 272 -12.39 -16.00 -15.12
CA LEU A 272 -11.00 -15.67 -15.48
C LEU A 272 -10.50 -16.39 -16.74
N ARG A 273 -10.92 -17.64 -16.94
CA ARG A 273 -10.63 -18.37 -18.19
C ARG A 273 -11.26 -17.72 -19.42
N ASP A 274 -12.46 -17.16 -19.26
CA ASP A 274 -13.15 -16.44 -20.33
C ASP A 274 -12.50 -15.08 -20.61
N MET A 275 -12.00 -14.40 -19.57
CA MET A 275 -11.24 -13.16 -19.69
C MET A 275 -9.90 -13.39 -20.40
N GLU A 276 -9.16 -14.44 -20.01
CA GLU A 276 -7.93 -14.88 -20.69
C GLU A 276 -8.19 -15.17 -22.18
N GLY A 277 -9.28 -15.89 -22.48
CA GLY A 277 -9.69 -16.19 -23.86
C GLY A 277 -10.03 -14.95 -24.69
N ASN A 278 -10.49 -13.88 -24.04
CA ASN A 278 -10.87 -12.61 -24.65
C ASN A 278 -9.69 -11.63 -24.85
N LEU A 279 -8.49 -11.96 -24.38
CA LEU A 279 -7.33 -11.08 -24.59
C LEU A 279 -7.13 -10.83 -26.10
N PRO A 280 -6.90 -9.56 -26.52
CA PRO A 280 -6.90 -9.15 -27.93
C PRO A 280 -5.56 -9.48 -28.63
N VAL A 281 -5.07 -10.70 -28.43
CA VAL A 281 -3.79 -11.21 -28.94
C VAL A 281 -3.95 -12.62 -29.54
N PRO A 282 -3.00 -13.09 -30.36
CA PRO A 282 -2.98 -14.49 -30.80
C PRO A 282 -2.97 -15.47 -29.63
N ASP A 283 -3.52 -16.66 -29.83
CA ASP A 283 -3.63 -17.68 -28.78
C ASP A 283 -2.28 -18.12 -28.19
N SER A 284 -1.17 -17.92 -28.90
CA SER A 284 0.19 -18.20 -28.41
C SER A 284 0.61 -17.34 -27.22
N TYR A 285 -0.01 -16.17 -27.03
CA TYR A 285 0.25 -15.26 -25.91
C TYR A 285 -0.65 -15.52 -24.70
N LYS A 286 -1.70 -16.34 -24.85
CA LYS A 286 -2.69 -16.60 -23.80
C LYS A 286 -2.22 -17.71 -22.88
N ASN A 287 -2.34 -17.51 -21.58
CA ASN A 287 -1.85 -18.40 -20.54
C ASN A 287 -2.98 -19.06 -19.74
N PHE A 288 -3.46 -20.19 -20.24
CA PHE A 288 -4.47 -21.01 -19.54
C PHE A 288 -3.91 -21.94 -18.46
N LYS A 289 -2.60 -21.88 -18.18
CA LYS A 289 -1.92 -22.72 -17.20
C LYS A 289 -1.82 -22.09 -15.82
N ARG A 290 -2.05 -20.78 -15.67
CA ARG A 290 -2.06 -20.11 -14.36
C ARG A 290 -3.20 -20.65 -13.51
N GLY A 291 -2.93 -20.79 -12.21
CA GLY A 291 -3.98 -21.02 -11.22
C GLY A 291 -4.88 -19.79 -11.15
N PHE A 292 -6.18 -19.98 -11.31
CA PHE A 292 -7.18 -18.90 -11.22
C PHE A 292 -7.73 -18.75 -9.80
N GLU A 293 -7.05 -19.34 -8.82
CA GLU A 293 -7.50 -19.39 -7.43
C GLU A 293 -6.78 -18.31 -6.62
N SER A 294 -7.45 -17.17 -6.47
CA SER A 294 -7.12 -16.16 -5.47
C SER A 294 -8.42 -15.73 -4.81
N PRO A 295 -8.57 -15.93 -3.49
CA PRO A 295 -9.70 -15.36 -2.78
C PRO A 295 -9.75 -13.85 -2.99
N ILE A 296 -10.96 -13.33 -3.03
CA ILE A 296 -11.26 -11.89 -3.16
C ILE A 296 -12.24 -11.62 -2.05
N ALA A 297 -11.96 -10.60 -1.25
CA ALA A 297 -12.87 -10.12 -0.23
C ALA A 297 -13.17 -8.64 -0.49
N VAL A 298 -14.45 -8.29 -0.56
CA VAL A 298 -14.87 -6.90 -0.61
C VAL A 298 -15.30 -6.52 0.79
N VAL A 299 -14.61 -5.55 1.37
CA VAL A 299 -14.71 -5.25 2.78
C VAL A 299 -14.87 -3.75 3.01
N ASN A 300 -15.40 -3.41 4.17
CA ASN A 300 -15.37 -2.06 4.69
C ASN A 300 -14.37 -2.01 5.86
N GLN A 301 -13.39 -1.11 5.78
CA GLN A 301 -12.44 -0.88 6.86
C GLN A 301 -13.14 -0.22 8.05
N VAL A 302 -13.03 -0.85 9.22
CA VAL A 302 -13.51 -0.31 10.49
C VAL A 302 -12.39 0.44 11.20
N HIS A 303 -11.19 -0.13 11.19
CA HIS A 303 -10.02 0.44 11.85
C HIS A 303 -8.73 0.02 11.14
N GLY A 304 -7.72 0.89 11.16
CA GLY A 304 -6.39 0.63 10.63
C GLY A 304 -5.33 0.63 11.73
N GLY A 305 -4.18 0.03 11.47
CA GLY A 305 -3.01 0.08 12.34
C GLY A 305 -1.71 0.00 11.55
N GLY A 306 -0.62 0.50 12.13
CA GLY A 306 0.71 0.44 11.52
C GLY A 306 0.82 1.15 10.15
N ASP A 307 1.47 0.52 9.17
CA ASP A 307 1.75 1.06 7.82
C ASP A 307 0.49 1.48 7.04
N ASN A 308 -0.68 0.92 7.37
CA ASN A 308 -1.97 1.30 6.76
C ASN A 308 -2.48 2.70 7.21
N VAL A 309 -1.90 3.31 8.25
CA VAL A 309 -2.42 4.57 8.82
C VAL A 309 -1.79 5.84 8.24
N PRO A 310 -0.45 5.98 8.10
CA PRO A 310 0.14 7.25 7.75
C PRO A 310 -0.06 7.61 6.27
N GLY A 311 -0.22 8.91 6.01
CA GLY A 311 -0.25 9.44 4.65
C GLY A 311 -1.38 8.90 3.76
N VAL A 312 -1.03 8.36 2.59
CA VAL A 312 -1.99 7.92 1.58
C VAL A 312 -2.59 6.57 1.97
N GLN A 313 -3.90 6.56 2.24
CA GLN A 313 -4.59 5.33 2.62
C GLN A 313 -4.63 4.29 1.50
N THR A 314 -4.38 3.02 1.84
CA THR A 314 -4.54 1.86 0.96
C THR A 314 -5.99 1.71 0.49
N ILE A 315 -6.21 1.22 -0.74
CA ILE A 315 -7.57 0.95 -1.28
C ILE A 315 -7.84 -0.53 -1.51
N ALA A 316 -6.78 -1.30 -1.72
CA ALA A 316 -6.80 -2.74 -1.84
C ALA A 316 -5.41 -3.27 -1.49
N PHE A 317 -5.33 -4.54 -1.09
CA PHE A 317 -4.07 -5.22 -0.84
C PHE A 317 -4.15 -6.69 -1.27
N ASN A 318 -2.99 -7.30 -1.54
CA ASN A 318 -2.86 -8.67 -2.00
C ASN A 318 -1.83 -9.43 -1.16
N LEU A 319 -2.31 -10.09 -0.12
CA LEU A 319 -1.48 -10.75 0.90
C LEU A 319 -1.69 -12.27 0.89
N PRO A 320 -0.79 -13.06 1.51
CA PRO A 320 0.51 -12.63 2.07
C PRO A 320 1.58 -12.44 0.99
N ASN A 321 2.69 -11.82 1.39
CA ASN A 321 3.91 -11.68 0.59
C ASN A 321 4.81 -12.93 0.63
N ASP A 322 4.63 -13.82 1.61
CA ASP A 322 5.40 -15.07 1.73
C ASP A 322 5.10 -16.03 0.57
N GLU A 323 6.07 -16.24 -0.31
CA GLU A 323 5.95 -17.11 -1.49
C GLU A 323 5.63 -18.56 -1.12
N ARG A 324 6.02 -19.05 0.07
CA ARG A 324 5.67 -20.41 0.52
C ARG A 324 4.16 -20.55 0.65
N VAL A 325 3.49 -19.53 1.17
CA VAL A 325 2.03 -19.52 1.32
C VAL A 325 1.35 -19.32 -0.03
N ARG A 326 1.89 -18.44 -0.87
CA ARG A 326 1.38 -18.18 -2.23
C ARG A 326 1.46 -19.42 -3.10
N GLU A 327 2.54 -20.19 -3.02
CA GLU A 327 2.68 -21.50 -3.70
C GLU A 327 1.67 -22.53 -3.17
N ALA A 328 1.44 -22.55 -1.85
CA ALA A 328 0.54 -23.51 -1.22
C ALA A 328 -0.95 -23.19 -1.44
N LYS A 329 -1.33 -21.91 -1.52
CA LYS A 329 -2.73 -21.46 -1.37
C LYS A 329 -3.10 -20.20 -2.15
N GLY A 330 -2.17 -19.63 -2.89
CA GLY A 330 -2.34 -18.34 -3.55
C GLY A 330 -2.31 -17.16 -2.58
N ALA A 331 -2.83 -16.03 -3.04
CA ALA A 331 -2.93 -14.80 -2.27
C ALA A 331 -4.39 -14.31 -2.27
N LYS A 332 -4.81 -13.67 -1.18
CA LYS A 332 -6.14 -13.07 -1.05
C LYS A 332 -6.04 -11.58 -1.36
N LYS A 333 -6.89 -11.15 -2.30
CA LYS A 333 -7.09 -9.76 -2.70
C LYS A 333 -8.21 -9.16 -1.85
N VAL A 334 -7.96 -8.08 -1.15
CA VAL A 334 -8.95 -7.43 -0.28
C VAL A 334 -9.20 -6.01 -0.77
N LEU A 335 -10.45 -5.67 -1.07
CA LEU A 335 -10.84 -4.35 -1.57
C LEU A 335 -11.56 -3.56 -0.48
N LEU A 336 -11.01 -2.40 -0.11
CA LEU A 336 -11.52 -1.51 0.95
C LEU A 336 -12.57 -0.55 0.38
N ASN A 337 -13.80 -1.04 0.22
CA ASN A 337 -14.86 -0.36 -0.53
C ASN A 337 -15.20 1.02 0.03
N ASN A 338 -15.30 1.17 1.35
CA ASN A 338 -15.56 2.46 1.99
C ASN A 338 -14.40 3.47 1.83
N VAL A 339 -13.14 3.01 1.91
CA VAL A 339 -11.96 3.87 1.68
C VAL A 339 -11.93 4.34 0.22
N MET A 340 -12.21 3.44 -0.71
CA MET A 340 -12.31 3.73 -2.13
C MET A 340 -13.48 4.68 -2.44
N GLY A 341 -14.64 4.49 -1.81
CA GLY A 341 -15.78 5.40 -1.88
C GLY A 341 -15.42 6.82 -1.41
N ALA A 342 -14.75 6.94 -0.27
CA ALA A 342 -14.28 8.24 0.21
C ALA A 342 -13.29 8.91 -0.76
N LYS A 343 -12.35 8.14 -1.34
CA LYS A 343 -11.44 8.67 -2.37
C LYS A 343 -12.18 9.05 -3.66
N PHE A 344 -13.22 8.32 -4.04
CA PHE A 344 -14.06 8.71 -5.16
C PHE A 344 -14.71 10.07 -4.89
N GLU A 345 -15.44 10.20 -3.78
CA GLU A 345 -16.18 11.43 -3.43
C GLU A 345 -15.28 12.65 -3.23
N ARG A 346 -14.10 12.46 -2.63
CA ARG A 346 -13.21 13.57 -2.23
C ARG A 346 -12.12 13.90 -3.24
N ILE A 347 -11.75 12.95 -4.10
CA ILE A 347 -10.65 13.11 -5.04
C ILE A 347 -11.15 12.97 -6.46
N LEU A 348 -11.69 11.80 -6.83
CA LEU A 348 -11.93 11.49 -8.24
C LEU A 348 -13.12 12.28 -8.82
N GLN A 349 -14.24 12.35 -8.10
CA GLN A 349 -15.44 13.04 -8.55
C GLN A 349 -15.22 14.55 -8.69
N PRO A 350 -14.66 15.29 -7.71
CA PRO A 350 -14.37 16.71 -7.88
C PRO A 350 -13.31 16.98 -8.95
N MET A 351 -12.38 16.04 -9.16
CA MET A 351 -11.37 16.16 -10.22
C MET A 351 -11.99 16.18 -11.62
N ALA A 352 -13.13 15.52 -11.83
CA ALA A 352 -13.78 15.51 -13.14
C ALA A 352 -14.15 16.89 -13.64
N GLU A 353 -14.51 17.84 -12.78
CA GLU A 353 -14.83 19.22 -13.17
C GLU A 353 -13.60 20.00 -13.68
N HIS A 354 -12.39 19.57 -13.28
CA HIS A 354 -11.13 20.13 -13.72
C HIS A 354 -10.54 19.41 -14.93
N VAL A 355 -10.87 18.12 -15.10
CA VAL A 355 -10.35 17.28 -16.17
C VAL A 355 -11.29 17.25 -17.37
N LEU A 356 -12.58 16.99 -17.18
CA LEU A 356 -13.53 16.77 -18.27
C LEU A 356 -14.35 18.02 -18.60
N VAL A 357 -14.75 18.12 -19.86
CA VAL A 357 -15.79 19.04 -20.33
C VAL A 357 -17.11 18.85 -19.57
N ASP A 358 -17.89 19.93 -19.45
CA ASP A 358 -19.04 20.02 -18.54
C ASP A 358 -20.13 18.96 -18.79
N ASP A 359 -20.29 18.48 -20.03
CA ASP A 359 -21.24 17.41 -20.38
C ASP A 359 -20.75 16.00 -20.00
N GLN A 360 -19.43 15.80 -19.84
CA GLN A 360 -18.83 14.51 -19.48
C GLN A 360 -18.45 14.41 -17.99
N ALA A 361 -18.15 15.52 -17.33
CA ALA A 361 -17.77 15.52 -15.91
C ALA A 361 -18.81 14.84 -14.97
N PRO A 362 -20.14 15.01 -15.16
CA PRO A 362 -21.15 14.34 -14.34
C PRO A 362 -21.30 12.85 -14.60
N MET A 363 -20.60 12.28 -15.61
CA MET A 363 -20.75 10.87 -15.98
C MET A 363 -20.06 9.92 -15.01
N LEU A 364 -19.17 10.41 -14.14
CA LEU A 364 -18.44 9.56 -13.22
C LEU A 364 -19.37 8.77 -12.27
N MET A 365 -19.08 7.48 -12.07
CA MET A 365 -19.80 6.64 -11.10
C MET A 365 -18.84 5.89 -10.18
N GLN A 366 -19.10 5.95 -8.87
CA GLN A 366 -18.27 5.32 -7.84
C GLN A 366 -18.04 3.83 -8.07
N LYS A 367 -19.08 3.09 -8.46
CA LYS A 367 -18.99 1.65 -8.71
C LYS A 367 -17.94 1.27 -9.76
N TYR A 368 -17.60 2.17 -10.69
CA TYR A 368 -16.58 1.91 -11.70
C TYR A 368 -15.16 2.15 -11.20
N MET A 369 -14.97 2.95 -10.15
CA MET A 369 -13.68 2.95 -9.44
C MET A 369 -13.46 1.62 -8.70
N GLY A 370 -14.52 1.11 -8.06
CA GLY A 370 -14.52 -0.21 -7.42
C GLY A 370 -14.31 -1.36 -8.40
N ALA A 371 -15.06 -1.38 -9.50
CA ALA A 371 -14.92 -2.37 -10.56
C ALA A 371 -13.52 -2.32 -11.17
N GLU A 372 -13.00 -1.13 -11.52
CA GLU A 372 -11.65 -1.01 -12.08
C GLU A 372 -10.59 -1.59 -11.14
N THR A 373 -10.69 -1.31 -9.85
CA THR A 373 -9.76 -1.85 -8.84
C THR A 373 -9.86 -3.37 -8.79
N LEU A 374 -11.07 -3.94 -8.79
CA LEU A 374 -11.23 -5.40 -8.85
C LEU A 374 -10.63 -5.99 -10.12
N PHE A 375 -10.96 -5.43 -11.28
CA PHE A 375 -10.56 -5.99 -12.56
C PHE A 375 -9.06 -5.80 -12.83
N HIS A 376 -8.45 -4.76 -12.28
CA HIS A 376 -7.00 -4.61 -12.18
C HIS A 376 -6.38 -5.79 -11.42
N GLU A 377 -6.86 -6.06 -10.20
CA GLU A 377 -6.36 -7.17 -9.37
C GLU A 377 -6.56 -8.55 -10.02
N LEU A 378 -7.69 -8.75 -10.70
CA LEU A 378 -7.94 -9.96 -11.50
C LEU A 378 -6.95 -10.06 -12.67
N SER A 379 -6.61 -8.94 -13.31
CA SER A 379 -5.75 -8.90 -14.49
C SER A 379 -4.29 -9.23 -14.19
N HIS A 380 -3.80 -9.04 -12.97
CA HIS A 380 -2.51 -9.59 -12.54
C HIS A 380 -2.43 -11.13 -12.64
N SER A 381 -3.57 -11.82 -12.64
CA SER A 381 -3.66 -13.28 -12.77
C SER A 381 -3.85 -13.74 -14.22
N LEU A 382 -3.88 -12.80 -15.18
CA LEU A 382 -4.09 -13.05 -16.61
C LEU A 382 -2.83 -12.72 -17.42
N GLY A 383 -2.79 -13.19 -18.66
CA GLY A 383 -1.70 -12.96 -19.60
C GLY A 383 -0.42 -13.73 -19.29
N PRO A 384 0.69 -13.36 -19.98
CA PRO A 384 1.99 -14.03 -19.85
C PRO A 384 2.53 -14.00 -18.42
N GLY A 385 3.31 -15.02 -18.05
CA GLY A 385 3.98 -15.10 -16.75
C GLY A 385 5.28 -15.89 -16.88
N THR A 386 5.14 -17.21 -17.05
CA THR A 386 6.20 -18.05 -17.61
C THR A 386 6.15 -17.96 -19.14
N ILE A 387 7.29 -17.69 -19.77
CA ILE A 387 7.42 -17.52 -21.21
C ILE A 387 8.59 -18.35 -21.75
N THR A 388 8.69 -18.47 -23.07
CA THR A 388 9.85 -19.08 -23.73
C THR A 388 10.56 -18.03 -24.56
N LYS A 389 11.82 -17.74 -24.21
CA LYS A 389 12.66 -16.79 -24.95
C LYS A 389 13.89 -17.51 -25.47
N ASN A 390 14.12 -17.43 -26.78
CA ASN A 390 15.24 -18.12 -27.45
C ASN A 390 15.29 -19.65 -27.19
N GLY A 391 14.14 -20.28 -26.95
CA GLY A 391 14.04 -21.72 -26.68
C GLY A 391 14.25 -22.12 -25.22
N GLU A 392 14.49 -21.16 -24.32
CA GLU A 392 14.64 -21.39 -22.88
C GLU A 392 13.42 -20.86 -22.13
N GLU A 393 13.02 -21.58 -21.08
CA GLU A 393 11.95 -21.14 -20.18
C GLU A 393 12.51 -20.05 -19.25
N THR A 394 11.77 -18.96 -19.14
CA THR A 394 12.08 -17.80 -18.30
C THR A 394 10.76 -17.17 -17.83
N THR A 395 10.84 -16.06 -17.10
CA THR A 395 9.66 -15.32 -16.63
C THR A 395 9.68 -13.89 -17.15
N VAL A 396 8.49 -13.30 -17.29
CA VAL A 396 8.32 -11.91 -17.73
C VAL A 396 9.17 -10.95 -16.88
N ASN A 397 9.13 -11.08 -15.55
CA ASN A 397 9.90 -10.23 -14.66
C ASN A 397 11.42 -10.39 -14.79
N ALA A 398 11.91 -11.61 -15.05
CA ALA A 398 13.34 -11.85 -15.28
C ALA A 398 13.82 -11.16 -16.56
N GLU A 399 13.00 -11.14 -17.61
CA GLU A 399 13.34 -10.51 -18.88
C GLU A 399 13.18 -8.99 -18.86
N LEU A 400 12.15 -8.46 -18.20
CA LEU A 400 11.85 -7.02 -18.15
C LEU A 400 12.60 -6.27 -17.05
N LYS A 401 13.13 -6.97 -16.03
CA LYS A 401 14.01 -6.39 -15.01
C LYS A 401 13.38 -5.18 -14.32
N GLU A 402 14.08 -4.04 -14.26
CA GLU A 402 13.62 -2.82 -13.60
C GLU A 402 12.39 -2.18 -14.27
N LEU A 403 12.02 -2.63 -15.47
CA LEU A 403 10.83 -2.16 -16.17
C LEU A 403 9.59 -2.97 -15.82
N TYR A 404 9.76 -4.18 -15.24
CA TYR A 404 8.68 -5.12 -15.02
C TYR A 404 7.51 -4.49 -14.26
N SER A 405 7.75 -3.89 -13.10
CA SER A 405 6.67 -3.38 -12.24
C SER A 405 5.80 -2.35 -12.98
N SER A 406 6.40 -1.37 -13.66
CA SER A 406 5.60 -0.37 -14.39
C SER A 406 4.85 -0.94 -15.60
N ILE A 407 5.38 -1.99 -16.24
CA ILE A 407 4.72 -2.67 -17.35
C ILE A 407 3.56 -3.53 -16.85
N GLU A 408 3.78 -4.29 -15.77
CA GLU A 408 2.77 -5.15 -15.14
C GLU A 408 1.60 -4.30 -14.60
N GLU A 409 1.87 -3.18 -13.92
CA GLU A 409 0.83 -2.25 -13.46
C GLU A 409 0.07 -1.61 -14.62
N GLY A 410 0.80 -1.14 -15.64
CA GLY A 410 0.20 -0.59 -16.85
C GLY A 410 -0.70 -1.60 -17.58
N LYS A 411 -0.28 -2.87 -17.61
CA LYS A 411 -1.09 -3.98 -18.14
C LYS A 411 -2.32 -4.20 -17.28
N ALA A 412 -2.17 -4.36 -15.96
CA ALA A 412 -3.26 -4.68 -15.05
C ALA A 412 -4.37 -3.64 -15.14
N ASP A 413 -4.02 -2.34 -15.17
CA ASP A 413 -4.96 -1.24 -15.41
C ASP A 413 -5.72 -1.41 -16.75
N VAL A 414 -5.02 -1.38 -17.89
CA VAL A 414 -5.72 -1.35 -19.18
C VAL A 414 -6.43 -2.66 -19.51
N MET A 415 -5.89 -3.79 -19.02
CA MET A 415 -6.54 -5.09 -19.12
C MET A 415 -7.78 -5.17 -18.21
N GLY A 416 -7.72 -4.55 -17.03
CA GLY A 416 -8.88 -4.39 -16.15
C GLY A 416 -10.01 -3.67 -16.87
N ALA A 417 -9.70 -2.52 -17.47
CA ALA A 417 -10.65 -1.77 -18.28
C ALA A 417 -11.20 -2.58 -19.47
N TRP A 418 -10.34 -3.32 -20.18
CA TRP A 418 -10.76 -4.20 -21.27
C TRP A 418 -11.72 -5.31 -20.80
N ASN A 419 -11.44 -5.91 -19.65
CA ASN A 419 -12.27 -6.96 -19.08
C ASN A 419 -13.61 -6.43 -18.57
N ILE A 420 -13.69 -5.19 -18.06
CA ILE A 420 -14.97 -4.54 -17.74
C ILE A 420 -15.82 -4.35 -19.00
N LEU A 421 -15.22 -3.87 -20.10
CA LEU A 421 -15.91 -3.74 -21.39
C LEU A 421 -16.43 -5.09 -21.89
N TYR A 422 -15.64 -6.16 -21.72
CA TYR A 422 -16.04 -7.52 -22.03
C TYR A 422 -17.19 -8.02 -21.13
N MET A 423 -17.17 -7.72 -19.83
CA MET A 423 -18.28 -8.04 -18.94
C MET A 423 -19.56 -7.28 -19.31
N MET A 424 -19.45 -6.03 -19.75
CA MET A 424 -20.58 -5.26 -20.29
C MET A 424 -21.13 -5.91 -21.57
N GLN A 425 -20.26 -6.36 -22.48
CA GLN A 425 -20.66 -7.08 -23.70
C GLN A 425 -21.42 -8.37 -23.38
N ARG A 426 -21.06 -9.05 -22.28
CA ARG A 426 -21.72 -10.27 -21.79
C ARG A 426 -22.97 -10.01 -20.94
N ASN A 427 -23.35 -8.75 -20.73
CA ASN A 427 -24.41 -8.33 -19.80
C ASN A 427 -24.17 -8.74 -18.34
N GLU A 428 -22.92 -8.99 -17.94
CA GLU A 428 -22.53 -9.21 -16.54
C GLU A 428 -22.40 -7.89 -15.77
N LEU A 429 -22.15 -6.81 -16.51
CA LEU A 429 -22.22 -5.41 -16.08
C LEU A 429 -23.16 -4.63 -17.03
N PRO A 430 -23.77 -3.50 -16.62
CA PRO A 430 -24.75 -2.81 -17.46
C PRO A 430 -24.11 -2.14 -18.69
N ALA A 431 -24.46 -2.60 -19.89
CA ALA A 431 -23.93 -2.05 -21.14
C ALA A 431 -24.35 -0.58 -21.39
N ALA A 432 -25.48 -0.14 -20.84
CA ALA A 432 -25.98 1.22 -20.98
C ALA A 432 -25.10 2.28 -20.28
N GLU A 433 -24.23 1.85 -19.37
CA GLU A 433 -23.38 2.70 -18.55
C GLU A 433 -21.91 2.70 -19.04
N LYS A 434 -21.66 2.18 -20.25
CA LYS A 434 -20.30 2.09 -20.82
C LYS A 434 -19.57 3.44 -20.86
N GLU A 435 -20.27 4.51 -21.24
CA GLU A 435 -19.67 5.86 -21.27
C GLU A 435 -19.36 6.39 -19.86
N ASN A 436 -20.21 6.07 -18.87
CA ASN A 436 -19.95 6.39 -17.46
C ASN A 436 -18.66 5.71 -16.98
N PHE A 437 -18.51 4.42 -17.29
CA PHE A 437 -17.28 3.67 -17.00
C PHE A 437 -16.07 4.32 -17.67
N LEU A 438 -16.12 4.56 -18.98
CA LEU A 438 -15.00 5.12 -19.73
C LEU A 438 -14.61 6.53 -19.24
N ALA A 439 -15.58 7.37 -18.86
CA ALA A 439 -15.32 8.67 -18.26
C ALA A 439 -14.66 8.55 -16.87
N THR A 440 -15.13 7.62 -16.03
CA THR A 440 -14.50 7.32 -14.73
C THR A 440 -13.08 6.82 -14.88
N TYR A 441 -12.86 5.83 -15.74
CA TYR A 441 -11.55 5.27 -16.03
C TYR A 441 -10.56 6.33 -16.54
N PHE A 442 -10.96 7.11 -17.56
CA PHE A 442 -10.11 8.16 -18.12
C PHE A 442 -9.73 9.23 -17.08
N THR A 443 -10.67 9.65 -16.23
CA THR A 443 -10.38 10.60 -15.16
C THR A 443 -9.45 9.98 -14.11
N GLY A 444 -9.59 8.69 -13.84
CA GLY A 444 -8.75 7.92 -12.93
C GLY A 444 -7.26 7.96 -13.27
N ILE A 445 -6.92 8.04 -14.56
CA ILE A 445 -5.53 8.16 -15.05
C ILE A 445 -4.84 9.41 -14.44
N PHE A 446 -5.54 10.54 -14.35
CA PHE A 446 -4.98 11.76 -13.75
C PHE A 446 -4.75 11.62 -12.24
N ARG A 447 -5.59 10.84 -11.55
CA ARG A 447 -5.36 10.50 -10.13
C ARG A 447 -4.09 9.68 -9.98
N ALA A 448 -3.89 8.65 -10.80
CA ALA A 448 -2.72 7.78 -10.73
C ALA A 448 -1.42 8.50 -11.11
N ILE A 449 -1.41 9.32 -12.17
CA ILE A 449 -0.23 10.11 -12.58
C ILE A 449 0.27 11.04 -11.46
N ARG A 450 -0.62 11.51 -10.58
CA ARG A 450 -0.24 12.38 -9.45
C ARG A 450 0.58 11.66 -8.37
N PHE A 451 0.67 10.33 -8.38
CA PHE A 451 1.64 9.60 -7.57
C PHE A 451 3.08 9.80 -8.07
N GLY A 452 3.24 10.19 -9.35
CA GLY A 452 4.52 10.49 -9.98
C GLY A 452 5.04 9.36 -10.86
N THR A 453 5.82 9.70 -11.90
CA THR A 453 6.37 8.71 -12.86
C THR A 453 7.57 7.93 -12.33
N GLY A 454 8.00 8.21 -11.09
CA GLY A 454 8.98 7.41 -10.36
C GLY A 454 8.36 6.18 -9.68
N GLU A 455 7.03 6.14 -9.56
CA GLU A 455 6.26 5.04 -8.99
C GLU A 455 5.61 4.21 -10.13
N ALA A 456 5.45 2.90 -9.94
CA ALA A 456 5.05 1.97 -11.00
C ALA A 456 3.66 2.26 -11.57
N HIS A 457 2.65 2.46 -10.74
CA HIS A 457 1.28 2.78 -11.18
C HIS A 457 1.23 4.14 -11.88
N GLY A 458 1.89 5.16 -11.32
CA GLY A 458 1.97 6.49 -11.92
C GLY A 458 2.64 6.46 -13.30
N LYS A 459 3.68 5.64 -13.48
CA LYS A 459 4.34 5.42 -14.76
C LYS A 459 3.46 4.63 -15.75
N GLY A 460 2.79 3.56 -15.29
CA GLY A 460 1.82 2.82 -16.09
C GLY A 460 0.68 3.70 -16.60
N ALA A 461 0.13 4.56 -15.74
CA ALA A 461 -0.89 5.54 -16.10
C ALA A 461 -0.38 6.60 -17.09
N ALA A 462 0.89 7.03 -16.98
CA ALA A 462 1.50 7.94 -17.94
C ALA A 462 1.67 7.32 -19.34
N ILE A 463 1.96 6.01 -19.42
CA ILE A 463 1.98 5.25 -20.68
C ILE A 463 0.57 5.22 -21.29
N GLN A 464 -0.44 4.87 -20.49
CA GLN A 464 -1.85 4.86 -20.92
C GLN A 464 -2.28 6.22 -21.47
N TYR A 465 -2.02 7.31 -20.73
CA TYR A 465 -2.30 8.68 -21.20
C TYR A 465 -1.64 8.98 -22.55
N SER A 466 -0.36 8.66 -22.68
CA SER A 466 0.41 8.92 -23.91
C SER A 466 -0.13 8.13 -25.09
N TRP A 467 -0.45 6.85 -24.90
CA TRP A 467 -1.07 6.01 -25.91
C TRP A 467 -2.44 6.56 -26.34
N TYR A 468 -3.31 6.92 -25.38
CA TYR A 468 -4.63 7.48 -25.66
C TYR A 468 -4.57 8.79 -26.43
N LYS A 469 -3.55 9.61 -26.15
CA LYS A 469 -3.27 10.82 -26.92
C LYS A 469 -2.88 10.49 -28.35
N GLU A 470 -1.98 9.53 -28.57
CA GLU A 470 -1.52 9.11 -29.89
C GLU A 470 -2.64 8.50 -30.75
N GLN A 471 -3.53 7.71 -30.12
CA GLN A 471 -4.71 7.14 -30.77
C GLN A 471 -5.84 8.17 -30.99
N GLY A 472 -5.67 9.41 -30.50
CA GLY A 472 -6.68 10.46 -30.62
C GLY A 472 -7.96 10.17 -29.83
N ALA A 473 -7.85 9.43 -28.73
CA ALA A 473 -8.96 9.06 -27.84
C ALA A 473 -9.55 10.25 -27.05
N PHE A 474 -8.88 11.41 -27.08
CA PHE A 474 -9.41 12.64 -26.53
C PHE A 474 -8.88 13.87 -27.29
N THR A 475 -9.55 14.99 -27.07
CA THR A 475 -9.08 16.32 -27.47
C THR A 475 -9.03 17.24 -26.26
N VAL A 476 -8.23 18.30 -26.32
CA VAL A 476 -8.16 19.32 -25.27
C VAL A 476 -8.80 20.60 -25.80
N ASP A 477 -9.84 21.07 -25.11
CA ASP A 477 -10.47 22.35 -25.38
C ASP A 477 -9.48 23.47 -25.07
N LYS A 478 -9.15 24.28 -26.08
CA LYS A 478 -8.10 25.31 -25.95
C LYS A 478 -8.51 26.51 -25.07
N ALA A 479 -9.79 26.74 -24.87
CA ALA A 479 -10.28 27.87 -24.08
C ALA A 479 -10.29 27.54 -22.59
N THR A 480 -10.62 26.30 -22.25
CA THR A 480 -10.81 25.84 -20.86
C THR A 480 -9.66 24.96 -20.36
N GLY A 481 -8.89 24.34 -21.26
CA GLY A 481 -7.89 23.33 -20.92
C GLY A 481 -8.48 21.95 -20.59
N LYS A 482 -9.81 21.79 -20.68
CA LYS A 482 -10.51 20.55 -20.33
C LYS A 482 -10.46 19.51 -21.47
N TYR A 483 -10.47 18.25 -21.09
CA TYR A 483 -10.45 17.10 -21.98
C TYR A 483 -11.87 16.73 -22.43
N ARG A 484 -12.02 16.45 -23.71
CA ARG A 484 -13.20 15.78 -24.28
C ARG A 484 -12.78 14.41 -24.77
N VAL A 485 -13.35 13.37 -24.16
CA VAL A 485 -13.10 11.97 -24.50
C VAL A 485 -13.94 11.59 -25.73
N ASP A 486 -13.30 10.93 -26.69
CA ASP A 486 -13.95 10.22 -27.80
C ASP A 486 -14.07 8.75 -27.37
N PHE A 487 -15.24 8.39 -26.81
CA PHE A 487 -15.42 7.09 -26.15
C PHE A 487 -15.17 5.89 -27.06
N ALA A 488 -15.54 5.97 -28.33
CA ALA A 488 -15.29 4.89 -29.29
C ALA A 488 -13.79 4.70 -29.56
N LYS A 489 -13.05 5.80 -29.68
CA LYS A 489 -11.58 5.72 -29.83
C LYS A 489 -10.88 5.32 -28.55
N LEU A 490 -11.40 5.72 -27.38
CA LEU A 490 -10.86 5.27 -26.11
C LEU A 490 -11.02 3.76 -25.94
N GLU A 491 -12.18 3.20 -26.27
CA GLU A 491 -12.41 1.74 -26.25
C GLU A 491 -11.42 0.98 -27.16
N GLU A 492 -11.18 1.48 -28.38
CA GLU A 492 -10.19 0.89 -29.29
C GLU A 492 -8.74 1.08 -28.80
N ALA A 493 -8.44 2.23 -28.18
CA ALA A 493 -7.13 2.51 -27.62
C ALA A 493 -6.83 1.61 -26.42
N ILE A 494 -7.82 1.32 -25.56
CA ILE A 494 -7.75 0.32 -24.49
C ILE A 494 -7.42 -1.04 -25.10
N ARG A 495 -8.21 -1.51 -26.08
CA ARG A 495 -7.99 -2.81 -26.75
C ARG A 495 -6.57 -2.95 -27.30
N SER A 496 -6.11 -1.95 -28.03
CA SER A 496 -4.79 -1.97 -28.68
C SER A 496 -3.64 -1.90 -27.68
N LEU A 497 -3.79 -1.14 -26.59
CA LEU A 497 -2.77 -1.07 -25.54
C LEU A 497 -2.71 -2.37 -24.72
N THR A 498 -3.85 -2.98 -24.39
CA THR A 498 -3.88 -4.31 -23.77
C THR A 498 -3.12 -5.33 -24.63
N ALA A 499 -3.36 -5.34 -25.95
CA ALA A 499 -2.63 -6.22 -26.86
C ALA A 499 -1.12 -5.93 -26.86
N LYS A 500 -0.73 -4.65 -26.81
CA LYS A 500 0.67 -4.23 -26.80
C LYS A 500 1.40 -4.69 -25.55
N PHE A 501 0.84 -4.47 -24.36
CA PHE A 501 1.45 -4.94 -23.10
C PHE A 501 1.59 -6.45 -23.08
N VAL A 502 0.51 -7.18 -23.40
CA VAL A 502 0.53 -8.66 -23.42
C VAL A 502 1.58 -9.20 -24.41
N THR A 503 1.77 -8.54 -25.55
CA THR A 503 2.80 -8.95 -26.53
C THR A 503 4.21 -8.68 -25.99
N ILE A 504 4.46 -7.50 -25.41
CA ILE A 504 5.76 -7.14 -24.81
C ILE A 504 6.15 -8.16 -23.73
N GLU A 505 5.22 -8.50 -22.84
CA GLU A 505 5.45 -9.49 -21.79
C GLU A 505 5.68 -10.88 -22.37
N GLY A 506 4.84 -11.32 -23.33
CA GLY A 506 4.95 -12.64 -23.91
C GLY A 506 6.25 -12.89 -24.69
N ASP A 507 6.78 -11.84 -25.33
CA ASP A 507 8.07 -11.89 -26.03
C ASP A 507 9.27 -11.64 -25.07
N GLY A 508 9.01 -11.19 -23.85
CA GLY A 508 10.04 -10.70 -22.92
C GLY A 508 10.86 -9.56 -23.52
N ASP A 509 10.22 -8.66 -24.28
CA ASP A 509 10.90 -7.65 -25.08
C ASP A 509 11.26 -6.40 -24.26
N TYR A 510 12.40 -6.47 -23.56
CA TYR A 510 12.94 -5.38 -22.75
C TYR A 510 13.16 -4.09 -23.57
N ASP A 511 13.63 -4.19 -24.81
CA ASP A 511 13.97 -3.01 -25.61
C ASP A 511 12.71 -2.24 -26.02
N THR A 512 11.64 -2.96 -26.40
CA THR A 512 10.33 -2.35 -26.65
C THR A 512 9.69 -1.82 -25.37
N ALA A 513 9.83 -2.51 -24.23
CA ALA A 513 9.31 -2.01 -22.95
C ALA A 513 9.98 -0.69 -22.50
N LYS A 514 11.25 -0.51 -22.88
CA LYS A 514 12.05 0.67 -22.53
C LYS A 514 11.76 1.90 -23.39
N ALA A 515 11.44 1.68 -24.66
CA ALA A 515 11.16 2.71 -25.65
C ALA A 515 9.76 3.31 -25.48
#